data_AF-A0A352B3E0-F1
#
_entry.id   AF-A0A352B3E0-F1
#
_cell.length_a   1.000
_cell.length_b   1.000
_cell.length_c   1.000
_cell.angle_alpha   90.00
_cell.angle_beta   90.00
_cell.angle_gamma   90.00
#
_symmetry.space_group_name_H-M   'P 1'
#
loop_
_entity.id
_entity.type
_entity.pdbx_description
1 polymer ?
#
loop_
_entity_poly.entity_id
_entity_poly.type
_entity_poly.pdbx_seq_one_letter_code
_entity_poly.pdbx_strand_id
1 'polypeptide(L)'
;MNHKIIEWQNNRLRVLDQRLLPRETTYREFTDYHQVIDAIQSLVIRGAPLIGLAAVCGLALEAQQQAEASAERFVDALYTAAEELRACRPTAIHLAWAIDRILPLVDECATKTGGERIKRMIQATNQLRDEQVEIDQAISKAGAPLLAAGDYVLTHCNAGALATGGEGTVLAIVKGAIAGGRRVSVVICETRPMFQGARLTAWECEESYIPYTLITDSMAAHFMKVGRINAVIVGADRIAANGDVANKVGTYGLATLAKAHRIPFYVAAPAATVDLDAKSGADIPIEEREGDEITLVMGRAMVAPERARVWNPAFDITPAALVTAYITERGIISAKGLRLLLATEAKLKPHRLSPVELRKKRQTTATPFDPDAAATVRLVRRTAAEAAAKAGSLTPAKQAAHEAAGEAMERVLDKRRQKALAGLGVAEEEGEGEEVLIAEDEPQTPPAKKAPPQKKAAAKNVAAAKPTAKKGGKK
;
A
#
# COMPACT_ATOMS: atom_id res chain seq x y z
N MET A 1 -18.98 10.17 -2.95
CA MET A 1 -17.83 10.88 -3.55
C MET A 1 -17.63 10.45 -4.99
N ASN A 2 -17.56 11.41 -5.93
CA ASN A 2 -17.37 11.16 -7.37
C ASN A 2 -16.06 11.79 -7.90
N HIS A 3 -15.02 11.85 -7.07
CA HIS A 3 -13.72 12.46 -7.41
C HIS A 3 -12.69 11.38 -7.69
N LYS A 4 -11.91 11.56 -8.76
CA LYS A 4 -10.81 10.66 -9.14
C LYS A 4 -9.53 11.12 -8.45
N ILE A 5 -9.22 10.58 -7.27
CA ILE A 5 -8.08 11.08 -6.47
C ILE A 5 -6.76 11.03 -7.25
N ILE A 6 -6.57 9.95 -8.01
CA ILE A 6 -5.41 9.70 -8.86
C ILE A 6 -5.87 8.94 -10.11
N GLU A 7 -5.42 9.38 -11.28
CA GLU A 7 -5.74 8.71 -12.53
C GLU A 7 -4.61 8.85 -13.55
N TRP A 8 -4.45 7.81 -14.37
CA TRP A 8 -3.61 7.87 -15.55
C TRP A 8 -4.48 8.30 -16.74
N GLN A 9 -4.16 9.44 -17.35
CA GLN A 9 -4.93 10.00 -18.45
C GLN A 9 -4.00 10.63 -19.49
N ASN A 10 -4.23 10.35 -20.77
CA ASN A 10 -3.47 10.95 -21.89
C ASN A 10 -1.94 10.88 -21.71
N ASN A 11 -1.43 9.74 -21.23
CA ASN A 11 0.00 9.52 -20.98
C ASN A 11 0.61 10.48 -19.92
N ARG A 12 -0.23 10.88 -18.96
CA ARG A 12 0.10 11.75 -17.83
C ARG A 12 -0.52 11.19 -16.57
N LEU A 13 0.08 11.54 -15.43
CA LEU A 13 -0.52 11.30 -14.13
C LEU A 13 -1.33 12.53 -13.72
N ARG A 14 -2.63 12.38 -13.50
CA ARG A 14 -3.52 13.43 -13.01
C ARG A 14 -3.93 13.13 -11.56
N VAL A 15 -3.76 14.11 -10.67
CA VAL A 15 -3.99 13.95 -9.22
C VAL A 15 -4.72 15.16 -8.64
N LEU A 16 -5.64 14.93 -7.70
CA LEU A 16 -6.29 15.98 -6.94
C LEU A 16 -5.31 16.67 -5.99
N ASP A 17 -5.17 18.00 -6.06
CA ASP A 17 -4.30 18.77 -5.15
C ASP A 17 -4.93 18.89 -3.76
N GLN A 18 -4.52 17.99 -2.87
CA GLN A 18 -5.07 17.92 -1.51
C GLN A 18 -4.75 19.15 -0.66
N ARG A 19 -3.85 20.04 -1.07
CA ARG A 19 -3.51 21.27 -0.32
C ARG A 19 -4.58 22.35 -0.47
N LEU A 20 -5.35 22.27 -1.55
CA LEU A 20 -6.40 23.26 -1.87
C LEU A 20 -7.75 22.89 -1.27
N LEU A 21 -7.94 21.61 -0.90
CA LEU A 21 -9.09 21.17 -0.12
C LEU A 21 -9.14 21.86 1.27
N PRO A 22 -10.33 22.17 1.80
CA PRO A 22 -11.65 21.87 1.24
C PRO A 22 -12.18 22.95 0.29
N ARG A 23 -11.40 23.99 -0.02
CA ARG A 23 -11.89 25.18 -0.74
C ARG A 23 -12.08 24.94 -2.22
N GLU A 24 -11.14 24.22 -2.83
CA GLU A 24 -11.11 24.01 -4.28
C GLU A 24 -10.74 22.56 -4.61
N THR A 25 -11.47 21.97 -5.55
CA THR A 25 -11.20 20.65 -6.11
C THR A 25 -10.45 20.79 -7.42
N THR A 26 -9.14 21.05 -7.34
CA THR A 26 -8.27 21.31 -8.49
C THR A 26 -7.34 20.13 -8.74
N TYR A 27 -7.17 19.77 -10.00
CA TYR A 27 -6.32 18.66 -10.44
C TYR A 27 -5.02 19.17 -11.02
N ARG A 28 -3.92 18.47 -10.75
CA ARG A 28 -2.60 18.70 -11.35
C ARG A 28 -2.25 17.53 -12.26
N GLU A 29 -1.52 17.83 -13.32
CA GLU A 29 -0.98 16.84 -14.24
C GLU A 29 0.54 16.80 -14.12
N PHE A 30 1.09 15.59 -14.18
CA PHE A 30 2.52 15.32 -14.09
C PHE A 30 2.99 14.53 -15.29
N THR A 31 4.17 14.89 -15.79
CA THR A 31 4.76 14.32 -17.02
C THR A 31 6.07 13.57 -16.80
N ASP A 32 6.66 13.71 -15.61
CA ASP A 32 7.91 13.07 -15.22
C ASP A 32 7.89 12.72 -13.73
N TYR A 33 8.77 11.83 -13.32
CA TYR A 33 8.79 11.33 -11.94
C TYR A 33 9.35 12.34 -10.93
N HIS A 34 10.16 13.32 -11.36
CA HIS A 34 10.65 14.38 -10.47
C HIS A 34 9.51 15.26 -10.00
N GLN A 35 8.59 15.63 -10.90
CA GLN A 35 7.38 16.35 -10.51
C GLN A 35 6.51 15.53 -9.53
N VAL A 36 6.50 14.21 -9.64
CA VAL A 36 5.81 13.33 -8.68
C VAL A 36 6.50 13.36 -7.31
N ILE A 37 7.83 13.35 -7.26
CA ILE A 37 8.61 13.53 -6.02
C ILE A 37 8.22 14.86 -5.36
N ASP A 38 8.26 15.96 -6.11
CA ASP A 38 7.89 17.29 -5.62
C ASP A 38 6.45 17.32 -5.10
N ALA A 39 5.52 16.65 -5.79
CA ALA A 39 4.12 16.55 -5.39
C ALA A 39 3.93 15.78 -4.08
N ILE A 40 4.72 14.71 -3.85
CA ILE A 40 4.71 13.94 -2.62
C ILE A 40 5.32 14.75 -1.46
N GLN A 41 6.46 15.41 -1.68
CA GLN A 41 7.15 16.21 -0.65
C GLN A 41 6.36 17.46 -0.26
N SER A 42 5.77 18.15 -1.23
CA SER A 42 4.95 19.34 -0.99
C SER A 42 3.54 19.02 -0.49
N LEU A 43 3.19 17.73 -0.33
CA LEU A 43 1.90 17.22 0.14
C LEU A 43 0.72 17.51 -0.80
N VAL A 44 0.96 17.72 -2.10
CA VAL A 44 -0.10 17.58 -3.12
C VAL A 44 -0.68 16.16 -3.05
N ILE A 45 0.21 15.18 -2.90
CA ILE A 45 -0.11 13.75 -2.78
C ILE A 45 0.30 13.29 -1.38
N ARG A 46 -0.64 12.75 -0.61
CA ARG A 46 -0.37 12.24 0.74
C ARG A 46 -1.25 11.06 1.10
N GLY A 47 -0.80 10.29 2.10
CA GLY A 47 -1.41 9.02 2.52
C GLY A 47 -0.56 7.86 2.03
N ALA A 48 -0.22 6.94 2.93
CA ALA A 48 0.80 5.93 2.67
C ALA A 48 0.51 5.06 1.43
N PRO A 49 -0.72 4.58 1.19
CA PRO A 49 -1.01 3.85 -0.04
C PRO A 49 -1.03 4.73 -1.29
N LEU A 50 -1.61 5.94 -1.20
CA LEU A 50 -1.68 6.84 -2.36
C LEU A 50 -0.29 7.27 -2.87
N ILE A 51 0.66 7.56 -1.97
CA ILE A 51 2.02 7.93 -2.40
C ILE A 51 2.75 6.73 -3.04
N GLY A 52 2.46 5.50 -2.60
CA GLY A 52 2.98 4.28 -3.25
C GLY A 52 2.46 4.13 -4.67
N LEU A 53 1.16 4.32 -4.87
CA LEU A 53 0.56 4.31 -6.21
C LEU A 53 1.10 5.44 -7.10
N ALA A 54 1.26 6.64 -6.56
CA ALA A 54 1.84 7.78 -7.28
C ALA A 54 3.30 7.50 -7.70
N ALA A 55 4.10 6.88 -6.84
CA ALA A 55 5.48 6.51 -7.20
C ALA A 55 5.54 5.49 -8.34
N VAL A 56 4.64 4.51 -8.34
CA VAL A 56 4.54 3.54 -9.44
C VAL A 56 4.10 4.23 -10.74
N CYS A 57 3.19 5.21 -10.67
CA CYS A 57 2.88 6.07 -11.82
C CYS A 57 4.12 6.87 -12.27
N GLY A 58 4.94 7.35 -11.34
CA GLY A 58 6.23 7.98 -11.64
C GLY A 58 7.17 7.08 -12.45
N LEU A 59 7.29 5.79 -12.07
CA LEU A 59 8.04 4.82 -12.86
C LEU A 59 7.43 4.59 -14.25
N ALA A 60 6.10 4.60 -14.38
CA ALA A 60 5.46 4.51 -15.70
C ALA A 60 5.75 5.75 -16.58
N LEU A 61 5.83 6.94 -15.99
CA LEU A 61 6.24 8.17 -16.70
C LEU A 61 7.70 8.08 -17.17
N GLU A 62 8.61 7.58 -16.33
CA GLU A 62 10.00 7.39 -16.73
C GLU A 62 10.14 6.32 -17.82
N ALA A 63 9.38 5.22 -17.71
CA ALA A 63 9.35 4.18 -18.75
C ALA A 63 8.86 4.74 -20.10
N GLN A 64 7.97 5.73 -20.09
CA GLN A 64 7.52 6.44 -21.28
C GLN A 64 8.61 7.34 -21.88
N GLN A 65 9.41 8.01 -21.04
CA GLN A 65 10.52 8.82 -21.52
C GLN A 65 11.66 7.97 -22.10
N GLN A 66 11.89 6.78 -21.55
CA GLN A 66 12.93 5.85 -21.99
C GLN A 66 12.42 4.76 -22.95
N ALA A 67 11.23 4.92 -23.54
CA ALA A 67 10.60 3.88 -24.34
C ALA A 67 11.51 3.37 -25.46
N GLU A 68 12.17 4.28 -26.18
CA GLU A 68 13.07 3.99 -27.31
C GLU A 68 14.55 3.84 -26.90
N ALA A 69 14.86 3.84 -25.60
CA ALA A 69 16.22 3.66 -25.12
C ALA A 69 16.72 2.21 -25.29
N SER A 70 18.05 2.00 -25.24
CA SER A 70 18.60 0.64 -25.13
C SER A 70 18.08 -0.06 -23.87
N ALA A 71 18.10 -1.39 -23.86
CA ALA A 71 17.65 -2.18 -22.71
C ALA A 71 18.39 -1.78 -21.42
N GLU A 72 19.70 -1.57 -21.50
CA GLU A 72 20.56 -1.19 -20.38
C GLU A 72 20.19 0.20 -19.86
N ARG A 73 19.99 1.17 -20.76
CA ARG A 73 19.63 2.54 -20.39
C ARG A 73 18.23 2.62 -19.79
N PHE A 74 17.26 1.88 -20.36
CA PHE A 74 15.91 1.80 -19.82
C PHE A 74 15.93 1.32 -18.36
N VAL A 75 16.62 0.20 -18.13
CA VAL A 75 16.79 -0.38 -16.80
C VAL A 75 17.46 0.62 -15.85
N ASP A 76 18.62 1.18 -16.21
CA ASP A 76 19.39 2.05 -15.31
C ASP A 76 18.57 3.27 -14.89
N ALA A 77 17.88 3.91 -15.85
CA ALA A 77 17.00 5.04 -15.59
C ALA A 77 15.84 4.71 -14.64
N LEU A 78 15.14 3.59 -14.85
CA LEU A 78 14.05 3.18 -13.95
C LEU A 78 14.53 2.81 -12.55
N TYR A 79 15.69 2.19 -12.43
CA TYR A 79 16.27 1.87 -11.13
C TYR A 79 16.71 3.14 -10.39
N THR A 80 17.28 4.14 -11.09
CA THR A 80 17.57 5.45 -10.52
C THR A 80 16.30 6.17 -10.08
N ALA A 81 15.26 6.24 -10.92
CA ALA A 81 13.98 6.83 -10.56
C ALA A 81 13.35 6.14 -9.34
N ALA A 82 13.45 4.81 -9.24
CA ALA A 82 12.97 4.05 -8.09
C ALA A 82 13.72 4.39 -6.79
N GLU A 83 15.03 4.59 -6.83
CA GLU A 83 15.83 5.01 -5.67
C GLU A 83 15.43 6.41 -5.19
N GLU A 84 15.30 7.36 -6.11
CA GLU A 84 14.91 8.75 -5.79
C GLU A 84 13.47 8.84 -5.27
N LEU A 85 12.54 8.12 -5.88
CA LEU A 85 11.15 8.05 -5.42
C LEU A 85 11.05 7.45 -4.01
N ARG A 86 11.83 6.43 -3.66
CA ARG A 86 11.85 5.87 -2.30
C ARG A 86 12.33 6.86 -1.26
N ALA A 87 13.35 7.64 -1.60
CA ALA A 87 13.99 8.56 -0.67
C ALA A 87 13.11 9.75 -0.29
N CYS A 88 12.05 10.05 -1.07
CA CYS A 88 11.28 11.27 -0.87
C CYS A 88 10.55 11.32 0.49
N ARG A 89 10.11 10.18 1.06
CA ARG A 89 9.42 10.09 2.36
C ARG A 89 9.72 8.78 3.11
N PRO A 90 10.87 8.69 3.80
CA PRO A 90 11.40 7.43 4.33
C PRO A 90 10.56 6.77 5.42
N THR A 91 9.68 7.50 6.13
CA THR A 91 8.79 6.93 7.16
C THR A 91 7.66 6.09 6.57
N ALA A 92 7.24 6.34 5.33
CA ALA A 92 6.12 5.61 4.72
C ALA A 92 6.59 4.32 4.03
N ILE A 93 6.55 3.19 4.74
CA ILE A 93 7.05 1.90 4.22
C ILE A 93 6.27 1.42 2.98
N HIS A 94 5.00 1.81 2.87
CA HIS A 94 4.13 1.44 1.75
C HIS A 94 4.66 1.97 0.40
N LEU A 95 5.35 3.12 0.41
CA LEU A 95 6.03 3.68 -0.76
C LEU A 95 7.10 2.72 -1.29
N ALA A 96 7.97 2.24 -0.40
CA ALA A 96 9.00 1.27 -0.74
C ALA A 96 8.38 -0.05 -1.22
N TRP A 97 7.36 -0.55 -0.52
CA TRP A 97 6.63 -1.75 -0.89
C TRP A 97 6.05 -1.69 -2.31
N ALA A 98 5.42 -0.57 -2.69
CA ALA A 98 4.81 -0.40 -4.01
C ALA A 98 5.88 -0.43 -5.11
N ILE A 99 7.00 0.27 -4.90
CA ILE A 99 8.14 0.28 -5.83
C ILE A 99 8.75 -1.12 -5.94
N ASP A 100 8.96 -1.82 -4.82
CA ASP A 100 9.50 -3.19 -4.80
C ASP A 100 8.65 -4.20 -5.57
N ARG A 101 7.32 -3.98 -5.64
CA ARG A 101 6.44 -4.85 -6.41
C ARG A 101 6.58 -4.67 -7.92
N ILE A 102 6.96 -3.48 -8.37
CA ILE A 102 7.02 -3.14 -9.80
C ILE A 102 8.42 -3.32 -10.38
N LEU A 103 9.47 -3.19 -9.56
CA LEU A 103 10.85 -3.32 -10.03
C LEU A 103 11.16 -4.59 -10.83
N PRO A 104 10.69 -5.80 -10.46
CA PRO A 104 10.93 -6.99 -11.28
C PRO A 104 10.39 -6.84 -12.73
N LEU A 105 9.30 -6.09 -12.92
CA LEU A 105 8.71 -5.85 -14.24
C LEU A 105 9.59 -4.96 -15.13
N VAL A 106 10.42 -4.08 -14.54
CA VAL A 106 11.36 -3.25 -15.31
C VAL A 106 12.29 -4.14 -16.13
N ASP A 107 12.75 -5.23 -15.52
CA ASP A 107 13.68 -6.17 -16.15
C ASP A 107 13.00 -7.01 -17.22
N GLU A 108 11.77 -7.45 -16.97
CA GLU A 108 10.94 -8.12 -17.98
C GLU A 108 10.64 -7.22 -19.18
N CYS A 109 10.54 -5.91 -18.97
CA CYS A 109 10.26 -4.93 -20.01
C CYS A 109 11.50 -4.56 -20.83
N ALA A 110 12.71 -4.75 -20.30
CA ALA A 110 13.95 -4.28 -20.92
C ALA A 110 14.16 -4.82 -22.35
N THR A 111 13.72 -6.05 -22.63
CA THR A 111 13.86 -6.69 -23.95
C THR A 111 12.69 -6.43 -24.90
N LYS A 112 11.65 -5.72 -24.44
CA LYS A 112 10.44 -5.41 -25.23
C LYS A 112 10.60 -4.13 -26.06
N THR A 113 9.73 -3.96 -27.04
CA THR A 113 9.64 -2.71 -27.82
C THR A 113 9.18 -1.52 -26.95
N GLY A 114 9.43 -0.29 -27.37
CA GLY A 114 9.05 0.91 -26.61
C GLY A 114 7.56 0.99 -26.28
N GLY A 115 6.70 0.71 -27.27
CA GLY A 115 5.25 0.65 -27.04
C GLY A 115 4.83 -0.43 -26.04
N GLU A 116 5.48 -1.59 -26.06
CA GLU A 116 5.20 -2.68 -25.10
C GLU A 116 5.69 -2.36 -23.69
N ARG A 117 6.86 -1.70 -23.55
CA ARG A 117 7.38 -1.22 -22.26
C ARG A 117 6.36 -0.29 -21.59
N ILE A 118 5.90 0.72 -22.32
CA ILE A 118 4.90 1.69 -21.85
C ILE A 118 3.62 0.97 -21.43
N LYS A 119 3.07 0.14 -22.32
CA LYS A 119 1.82 -0.58 -22.08
C LYS A 119 1.90 -1.46 -20.83
N ARG A 120 3.00 -2.19 -20.65
CA ARG A 120 3.18 -3.11 -19.51
C ARG A 120 3.30 -2.37 -18.18
N MET A 121 4.00 -1.24 -18.14
CA MET A 121 4.15 -0.42 -16.94
C MET A 121 2.83 0.27 -16.54
N ILE A 122 2.07 0.79 -17.51
CA ILE A 122 0.74 1.35 -17.26
C ILE A 122 -0.24 0.27 -16.78
N GLN A 123 -0.19 -0.92 -17.38
CA GLN A 123 -1.01 -2.07 -16.92
C GLN A 123 -0.70 -2.44 -15.47
N ALA A 124 0.58 -2.51 -15.10
CA ALA A 124 0.99 -2.82 -13.73
C ALA A 124 0.53 -1.73 -12.73
N THR A 125 0.58 -0.46 -13.14
CA THR A 125 0.07 0.66 -12.36
C THR A 125 -1.44 0.55 -12.11
N ASN A 126 -2.21 0.24 -13.16
CA ASN A 126 -3.65 0.04 -13.04
C ASN A 126 -3.99 -1.17 -12.16
N GLN A 127 -3.27 -2.28 -12.32
CA GLN A 127 -3.43 -3.46 -11.47
C GLN A 127 -3.20 -3.13 -9.99
N LEU A 128 -2.13 -2.39 -9.67
CA LEU A 128 -1.86 -2.00 -8.29
C LEU A 128 -2.94 -1.09 -7.70
N ARG A 129 -3.51 -0.18 -8.50
CA ARG A 129 -4.65 0.65 -8.08
C ARG A 129 -5.88 -0.23 -7.80
N ASP A 130 -6.21 -1.15 -8.69
CA ASP A 130 -7.39 -1.99 -8.56
C ASP A 130 -7.26 -2.91 -7.33
N GLU A 131 -6.07 -3.48 -7.10
CA GLU A 131 -5.75 -4.21 -5.85
C GLU A 131 -5.88 -3.33 -4.60
N GLN A 132 -5.51 -2.04 -4.66
CA GLN A 132 -5.69 -1.13 -3.52
C GLN A 132 -7.18 -0.93 -3.18
N VAL A 133 -8.05 -0.88 -4.18
CA VAL A 133 -9.51 -0.82 -3.97
C VAL A 133 -10.00 -2.10 -3.29
N GLU A 134 -9.53 -3.27 -3.73
CA GLU A 134 -9.89 -4.55 -3.12
C GLU A 134 -9.42 -4.65 -1.65
N ILE A 135 -8.21 -4.15 -1.36
CA ILE A 135 -7.67 -4.06 0.01
C ILE A 135 -8.58 -3.17 0.88
N ASP A 136 -8.94 -1.98 0.40
CA ASP A 136 -9.80 -1.05 1.13
C ASP A 136 -11.18 -1.66 1.43
N GLN A 137 -11.76 -2.37 0.45
CA GLN A 137 -13.02 -3.09 0.61
C GLN A 137 -12.93 -4.25 1.61
N ALA A 138 -11.83 -5.01 1.59
CA ALA A 138 -11.60 -6.09 2.53
C ALA A 138 -11.44 -5.56 3.97
N ILE A 139 -10.71 -4.45 4.15
CA ILE A 139 -10.59 -3.74 5.43
C ILE A 139 -11.96 -3.27 5.91
N SER A 140 -12.76 -2.67 5.03
CA SER A 140 -14.14 -2.26 5.33
C SER A 140 -14.99 -3.42 5.80
N LYS A 141 -14.99 -4.53 5.04
CA LYS A 141 -15.76 -5.74 5.35
C LYS A 141 -15.36 -6.34 6.71
N ALA A 142 -14.07 -6.32 7.04
CA ALA A 142 -13.56 -6.82 8.30
C ALA A 142 -13.92 -5.89 9.48
N GLY A 143 -13.76 -4.58 9.31
CA GLY A 143 -13.93 -3.61 10.39
C GLY A 143 -15.36 -3.15 10.64
N ALA A 144 -16.21 -3.08 9.61
CA ALA A 144 -17.57 -2.57 9.73
C ALA A 144 -18.39 -3.29 10.82
N PRO A 145 -18.33 -4.63 10.98
CA PRO A 145 -19.03 -5.35 12.05
C PRO A 145 -18.65 -4.95 13.48
N LEU A 146 -17.52 -4.28 13.68
CA LEU A 146 -17.11 -3.76 15.00
C LEU A 146 -17.93 -2.54 15.44
N LEU A 147 -18.64 -1.90 14.51
CA LEU A 147 -19.44 -0.71 14.77
C LEU A 147 -20.91 -1.09 14.95
N ALA A 148 -21.53 -0.57 16.02
CA ALA A 148 -22.94 -0.72 16.31
C ALA A 148 -23.76 0.50 15.85
N ALA A 149 -25.08 0.32 15.74
CA ALA A 149 -25.98 1.43 15.46
C ALA A 149 -26.01 2.40 16.66
N GLY A 150 -25.83 3.70 16.39
CA GLY A 150 -25.72 4.76 17.38
C GLY A 150 -24.29 5.07 17.82
N ASP A 151 -23.29 4.35 17.31
CA ASP A 151 -21.90 4.59 17.68
C ASP A 151 -21.37 5.93 17.15
N TYR A 152 -20.58 6.57 18.00
CA TYR A 152 -19.70 7.67 17.63
C TYR A 152 -18.26 7.17 17.55
N VAL A 153 -17.70 7.22 16.35
CA VAL A 153 -16.33 6.78 16.07
C VAL A 153 -15.41 7.99 16.07
N LEU A 154 -14.46 8.05 17.00
CA LEU A 154 -13.43 9.08 17.00
C LEU A 154 -12.32 8.68 16.04
N THR A 155 -11.86 9.62 15.21
CA THR A 155 -10.72 9.42 14.32
C THR A 155 -9.77 10.61 14.32
N HIS A 156 -8.56 10.37 13.82
CA HIS A 156 -7.46 11.33 13.78
C HIS A 156 -6.74 11.27 12.43
N CYS A 157 -6.25 12.41 11.96
CA CYS A 157 -5.71 12.58 10.62
C CYS A 157 -6.77 12.32 9.53
N ASN A 158 -6.33 11.79 8.41
CA ASN A 158 -7.15 11.41 7.27
C ASN A 158 -6.66 10.08 6.71
N ALA A 159 -7.54 9.08 6.81
CA ALA A 159 -7.36 7.70 6.35
C ALA A 159 -8.61 7.25 5.54
N GLY A 160 -9.04 8.12 4.64
CA GLY A 160 -10.12 7.88 3.68
C GLY A 160 -9.61 7.66 2.25
N ALA A 161 -10.48 7.86 1.27
CA ALA A 161 -10.17 7.72 -0.16
C ALA A 161 -9.03 8.64 -0.58
N LEU A 162 -8.94 9.84 0.01
CA LEU A 162 -7.86 10.79 -0.24
C LEU A 162 -6.48 10.24 0.19
N ALA A 163 -6.43 9.28 1.10
CA ALA A 163 -5.18 8.71 1.59
C ALA A 163 -4.75 7.44 0.84
N THR A 164 -5.68 6.76 0.15
CA THR A 164 -5.40 5.46 -0.48
C THR A 164 -5.48 5.48 -2.01
N GLY A 165 -6.25 6.41 -2.59
CA GLY A 165 -6.61 6.35 -4.01
C GLY A 165 -7.73 5.35 -4.33
N GLY A 166 -8.31 4.71 -3.30
CA GLY A 166 -9.45 3.81 -3.34
C GLY A 166 -10.61 4.29 -2.45
N GLU A 167 -11.15 3.42 -1.60
CA GLU A 167 -12.26 3.76 -0.69
C GLU A 167 -11.80 4.30 0.67
N GLY A 168 -10.54 4.03 1.04
CA GLY A 168 -9.90 4.37 2.31
C GLY A 168 -9.75 3.16 3.25
N THR A 169 -9.25 3.40 4.46
CA THR A 169 -9.24 2.38 5.52
C THR A 169 -10.30 2.69 6.56
N VAL A 170 -10.11 3.77 7.33
CA VAL A 170 -11.01 4.16 8.41
C VAL A 170 -12.37 4.59 7.87
N LEU A 171 -12.39 5.50 6.88
CA LEU A 171 -13.66 5.96 6.31
C LEU A 171 -14.36 4.86 5.50
N ALA A 172 -13.62 3.90 4.93
CA ALA A 172 -14.23 2.73 4.28
C ALA A 172 -14.97 1.84 5.28
N ILE A 173 -14.41 1.62 6.48
CA ILE A 173 -15.09 0.90 7.58
C ILE A 173 -16.40 1.60 7.97
N VAL A 174 -16.36 2.93 8.13
CA VAL A 174 -17.56 3.72 8.48
C VAL A 174 -18.61 3.64 7.36
N LYS A 175 -18.20 3.82 6.10
CA LYS A 175 -19.09 3.68 4.93
C LYS A 175 -19.70 2.29 4.87
N GLY A 176 -18.91 1.24 5.09
CA GLY A 176 -19.39 -0.15 5.12
C GLY A 176 -20.42 -0.40 6.23
N ALA A 177 -20.22 0.18 7.42
CA ALA A 177 -21.21 0.10 8.50
C ALA A 177 -22.52 0.81 8.15
N ILE A 178 -22.45 1.99 7.53
CA ILE A 178 -23.62 2.76 7.07
C ILE A 178 -24.36 2.02 5.95
N ALA A 179 -23.63 1.48 4.96
CA ALA A 179 -24.20 0.66 3.89
C ALA A 179 -24.88 -0.60 4.44
N GLY A 180 -24.37 -1.16 5.54
CA GLY A 180 -25.01 -2.23 6.31
C GLY A 180 -26.21 -1.80 7.16
N GLY A 181 -26.71 -0.57 7.00
CA GLY A 181 -27.89 -0.04 7.69
C GLY A 181 -27.63 0.51 9.11
N ARG A 182 -26.36 0.62 9.53
CA ARG A 182 -26.02 1.12 10.87
C ARG A 182 -25.90 2.64 10.86
N ARG A 183 -26.59 3.31 11.77
CA ARG A 183 -26.44 4.76 11.97
C ARG A 183 -25.18 5.04 12.79
N VAL A 184 -24.07 5.34 12.13
CA VAL A 184 -22.79 5.69 12.76
C VAL A 184 -22.48 7.16 12.50
N SER A 185 -21.89 7.84 13.47
CA SER A 185 -21.37 9.21 13.32
C SER A 185 -19.88 9.26 13.59
N VAL A 186 -19.16 10.17 12.94
CA VAL A 186 -17.70 10.32 13.11
C VAL A 186 -17.39 11.57 13.92
N VAL A 187 -16.56 11.45 14.95
CA VAL A 187 -15.95 12.60 15.63
C VAL A 187 -14.53 12.74 15.12
N ILE A 188 -14.21 13.90 14.55
CA ILE A 188 -12.96 14.14 13.83
C ILE A 188 -12.11 15.10 14.64
N CYS A 189 -10.93 14.67 15.06
CA CYS A 189 -9.89 15.59 15.56
C CYS A 189 -9.33 16.42 14.40
N GLU A 190 -9.20 17.73 14.56
CA GLU A 190 -8.73 18.63 13.49
C GLU A 190 -7.36 18.23 12.92
N THR A 191 -6.49 17.64 13.76
CA THR A 191 -5.17 17.12 13.44
C THR A 191 -4.15 18.21 13.13
N ARG A 192 -3.73 18.96 14.15
CA ARG A 192 -2.61 19.91 14.01
C ARG A 192 -1.29 19.20 13.66
N PRO A 193 -0.33 19.89 13.02
CA PRO A 193 -0.44 21.27 12.53
C PRO A 193 -1.12 21.42 11.16
N MET A 194 -1.25 20.33 10.40
CA MET A 194 -1.63 20.37 8.98
C MET A 194 -3.14 20.29 8.72
N PHE A 195 -3.92 20.15 9.79
CA PHE A 195 -5.38 20.13 9.80
C PHE A 195 -5.98 19.05 8.90
N GLN A 196 -5.37 17.86 8.81
CA GLN A 196 -5.86 16.83 7.89
C GLN A 196 -7.27 16.35 8.25
N GLY A 197 -7.61 16.26 9.53
CA GLY A 197 -8.96 15.91 9.95
C GLY A 197 -9.96 16.98 9.55
N ALA A 198 -9.67 18.25 9.88
CA ALA A 198 -10.57 19.36 9.56
C ALA A 198 -10.72 19.62 8.05
N ARG A 199 -9.64 19.47 7.28
CA ARG A 199 -9.62 19.82 5.85
C ARG A 199 -10.02 18.68 4.94
N LEU A 200 -9.59 17.47 5.27
CA LEU A 200 -9.67 16.32 4.36
C LEU A 200 -10.71 15.33 4.86
N THR A 201 -10.61 14.85 6.10
CA THR A 201 -11.59 13.89 6.64
C THR A 201 -12.99 14.48 6.71
N ALA A 202 -13.15 15.71 7.20
CA ALA A 202 -14.45 16.38 7.22
C ALA A 202 -15.02 16.57 5.80
N TRP A 203 -14.16 16.96 4.84
CA TRP A 203 -14.56 17.09 3.44
C TRP A 203 -15.00 15.75 2.85
N GLU A 204 -14.28 14.65 3.12
CA GLU A 204 -14.71 13.32 2.65
C GLU A 204 -16.02 12.86 3.27
N CYS A 205 -16.25 13.20 4.55
CA CYS A 205 -17.52 12.94 5.22
C CYS A 205 -18.67 13.70 4.57
N GLU A 206 -18.51 14.99 4.28
CA GLU A 206 -19.50 15.79 3.52
C GLU A 206 -19.79 15.16 2.14
N GLU A 207 -18.74 14.89 1.35
CA GLU A 207 -18.85 14.29 -0.01
C GLU A 207 -19.45 12.86 -0.03
N SER A 208 -19.52 12.23 1.14
CA SER A 208 -20.06 10.88 1.31
C SER A 208 -21.32 10.85 2.18
N TYR A 209 -21.86 12.02 2.56
CA TYR A 209 -23.01 12.17 3.45
C TYR A 209 -22.87 11.39 4.77
N ILE A 210 -21.65 11.28 5.30
CA ILE A 210 -21.36 10.65 6.59
C ILE A 210 -21.60 11.70 7.69
N PRO A 211 -22.48 11.46 8.67
CA PRO A 211 -22.67 12.37 9.78
C PRO A 211 -21.37 12.53 10.58
N TYR A 212 -20.95 13.77 10.82
CA TYR A 212 -19.72 14.01 11.58
C TYR A 212 -19.79 15.22 12.50
N THR A 213 -18.82 15.30 13.42
CA THR A 213 -18.57 16.45 14.30
C THR A 213 -17.07 16.72 14.32
N LEU A 214 -16.67 17.94 14.00
CA LEU A 214 -15.28 18.38 14.05
C LEU A 214 -14.95 18.94 15.46
N ILE A 215 -13.81 18.53 16.02
CA ILE A 215 -13.30 18.99 17.31
C ILE A 215 -11.81 19.34 17.20
N THR A 216 -11.29 20.14 18.13
CA THR A 216 -9.83 20.29 18.26
C THR A 216 -9.23 19.04 18.90
N ASP A 217 -7.94 18.80 18.67
CA ASP A 217 -7.24 17.62 19.20
C ASP A 217 -7.35 17.52 20.74
N SER A 218 -7.30 18.68 21.42
CA SER A 218 -7.41 18.78 22.88
C SER A 218 -8.78 18.45 23.46
N MET A 219 -9.84 18.44 22.65
CA MET A 219 -11.20 18.14 23.10
C MET A 219 -11.50 16.64 23.20
N ALA A 220 -10.64 15.78 22.64
CA ALA A 220 -10.86 14.33 22.59
C ALA A 220 -11.15 13.74 23.98
N ALA A 221 -10.36 14.12 24.99
CA ALA A 221 -10.54 13.64 26.37
C ALA A 221 -11.92 14.03 26.95
N HIS A 222 -12.41 15.23 26.65
CA HIS A 222 -13.73 15.67 27.10
C HIS A 222 -14.84 14.81 26.49
N PHE A 223 -14.78 14.58 25.17
CA PHE A 223 -15.78 13.77 24.46
C PHE A 223 -15.77 12.30 24.91
N MET A 224 -14.59 11.73 25.18
CA MET A 224 -14.49 10.41 25.81
C MET A 224 -15.11 10.39 27.22
N LYS A 225 -14.83 11.42 28.04
CA LYS A 225 -15.35 11.52 29.41
C LYS A 225 -16.88 11.64 29.48
N VAL A 226 -17.50 12.41 28.59
CA VAL A 226 -18.96 12.58 28.58
C VAL A 226 -19.72 11.45 27.88
N GLY A 227 -19.05 10.33 27.60
CA GLY A 227 -19.67 9.13 27.03
C GLY A 227 -20.12 9.30 25.57
N ARG A 228 -19.46 10.19 24.82
CA ARG A 228 -19.81 10.50 23.43
C ARG A 228 -19.02 9.71 22.40
N ILE A 229 -18.10 8.84 22.82
CA ILE A 229 -17.23 8.05 21.91
C ILE A 229 -17.36 6.57 22.26
N ASN A 230 -17.60 5.74 21.25
CA ASN A 230 -17.79 4.29 21.38
C ASN A 230 -16.55 3.50 20.94
N ALA A 231 -15.82 4.02 19.95
CA ALA A 231 -14.58 3.44 19.45
C ALA A 231 -13.65 4.54 18.93
N VAL A 232 -12.36 4.28 19.00
CA VAL A 232 -11.35 5.07 18.28
C VAL A 232 -10.83 4.22 17.13
N ILE A 233 -10.85 4.75 15.90
CA ILE A 233 -10.26 4.09 14.74
C ILE A 233 -9.33 5.06 14.02
N VAL A 234 -8.08 4.67 13.85
CA VAL A 234 -7.05 5.45 13.16
C VAL A 234 -6.41 4.65 12.03
N GLY A 235 -5.76 5.34 11.09
CA GLY A 235 -4.86 4.71 10.12
C GLY A 235 -3.49 4.38 10.73
N ALA A 236 -2.55 4.01 9.87
CA ALA A 236 -1.13 3.89 10.21
C ALA A 236 -0.26 4.27 9.01
N ASP A 237 0.91 4.85 9.29
CA ASP A 237 1.95 5.09 8.28
C ASP A 237 2.97 3.93 8.26
N ARG A 238 3.23 3.32 9.42
CA ARG A 238 4.05 2.11 9.57
C ARG A 238 3.68 1.36 10.85
N ILE A 239 3.70 0.03 10.80
CA ILE A 239 3.53 -0.84 11.96
C ILE A 239 4.79 -1.69 12.10
N ALA A 240 5.46 -1.68 13.24
CA ALA A 240 6.64 -2.52 13.50
C ALA A 240 6.23 -3.99 13.72
N ALA A 241 7.21 -4.90 13.67
CA ALA A 241 7.01 -6.34 13.85
C ALA A 241 6.41 -6.73 15.22
N ASN A 242 6.62 -5.92 16.27
CA ASN A 242 6.00 -6.11 17.59
C ASN A 242 4.57 -5.53 17.69
N GLY A 243 4.10 -4.82 16.65
CA GLY A 243 2.81 -4.15 16.58
C GLY A 243 2.83 -2.66 16.95
N ASP A 244 3.97 -2.08 17.33
CA ASP A 244 4.03 -0.63 17.60
C ASP A 244 3.69 0.15 16.32
N VAL A 245 2.90 1.20 16.47
CA VAL A 245 2.31 1.93 15.35
C VAL A 245 2.90 3.32 15.27
N ALA A 246 3.57 3.63 14.16
CA ALA A 246 3.83 5.00 13.77
C ALA A 246 2.64 5.54 12.99
N ASN A 247 2.03 6.62 13.50
CA ASN A 247 0.94 7.32 12.84
C ASN A 247 1.03 8.82 13.17
N LYS A 248 0.18 9.64 12.52
CA LYS A 248 0.15 11.09 12.70
C LYS A 248 0.23 11.50 14.17
N VAL A 249 1.10 12.46 14.49
CA VAL A 249 1.28 13.00 15.85
C VAL A 249 -0.07 13.35 16.49
N GLY A 250 -0.24 12.98 17.76
CA GLY A 250 -1.50 12.97 18.49
C GLY A 250 -2.13 11.58 18.64
N THR A 251 -1.73 10.60 17.82
CA THR A 251 -2.29 9.24 17.86
C THR A 251 -1.97 8.53 19.17
N TYR A 252 -0.73 8.60 19.65
CA TYR A 252 -0.33 8.03 20.93
C TYR A 252 -1.11 8.64 22.11
N GLY A 253 -1.29 9.96 22.10
CA GLY A 253 -2.13 10.65 23.09
C GLY A 253 -3.56 10.10 23.07
N LEU A 254 -4.13 9.93 21.88
CA LEU A 254 -5.48 9.39 21.72
C LEU A 254 -5.63 7.96 22.22
N ALA A 255 -4.64 7.10 21.94
CA ALA A 255 -4.59 5.73 22.43
C ALA A 255 -4.53 5.66 23.97
N THR A 256 -3.75 6.55 24.58
CA THR A 256 -3.64 6.66 26.04
C THR A 256 -4.97 7.08 26.67
N LEU A 257 -5.65 8.07 26.07
CA LEU A 257 -6.98 8.51 26.51
C LEU A 257 -8.02 7.38 26.35
N ALA A 258 -8.03 6.70 25.20
CA ALA A 258 -8.94 5.59 24.94
C ALA A 258 -8.78 4.48 26.00
N LYS A 259 -7.53 4.12 26.33
CA LYS A 259 -7.23 3.15 27.40
C LYS A 259 -7.77 3.61 28.75
N ALA A 260 -7.53 4.86 29.14
CA ALA A 260 -8.00 5.42 30.42
C ALA A 260 -9.54 5.42 30.53
N HIS A 261 -10.24 5.63 29.42
CA HIS A 261 -11.70 5.64 29.34
C HIS A 261 -12.32 4.28 28.98
N ARG A 262 -11.49 3.22 28.81
CA ARG A 262 -11.92 1.87 28.42
C ARG A 262 -12.68 1.83 27.08
N ILE A 263 -12.26 2.69 26.15
CA ILE A 263 -12.76 2.73 24.78
C ILE A 263 -11.82 1.89 23.91
N PRO A 264 -12.34 0.99 23.05
CA PRO A 264 -11.50 0.22 22.16
C PRO A 264 -10.80 1.12 21.15
N PHE A 265 -9.51 0.87 20.94
CA PHE A 265 -8.64 1.60 20.03
C PHE A 265 -8.18 0.67 18.90
N TYR A 266 -8.64 0.93 17.69
CA TYR A 266 -8.37 0.12 16.51
C TYR A 266 -7.45 0.85 15.53
N VAL A 267 -6.61 0.08 14.85
CA VAL A 267 -5.73 0.56 13.79
C VAL A 267 -6.13 -0.12 12.49
N ALA A 268 -6.58 0.64 11.49
CA ALA A 268 -7.01 0.14 10.19
C ALA A 268 -5.97 0.47 9.12
N ALA A 269 -5.25 -0.54 8.65
CA ALA A 269 -4.17 -0.39 7.69
C ALA A 269 -3.98 -1.67 6.85
N PRO A 270 -3.53 -1.55 5.59
CA PRO A 270 -3.12 -2.72 4.80
C PRO A 270 -1.98 -3.50 5.46
N ALA A 271 -1.88 -4.81 5.20
CA ALA A 271 -0.74 -5.60 5.67
C ALA A 271 0.60 -5.09 5.11
N ALA A 272 0.59 -4.46 3.93
CA ALA A 272 1.73 -3.77 3.33
C ALA A 272 2.29 -2.59 4.18
N THR A 273 1.53 -2.10 5.15
CA THR A 273 1.97 -1.06 6.09
C THR A 273 2.80 -1.65 7.26
N VAL A 274 2.88 -2.98 7.37
CA VAL A 274 3.70 -3.64 8.39
C VAL A 274 5.13 -3.81 7.92
N ASP A 275 6.06 -3.24 8.67
CA ASP A 275 7.50 -3.31 8.49
C ASP A 275 8.05 -4.41 9.41
N LEU A 276 8.49 -5.51 8.80
CA LEU A 276 9.07 -6.65 9.52
C LEU A 276 10.51 -6.44 9.94
N ASP A 277 11.21 -5.51 9.31
CA ASP A 277 12.61 -5.21 9.60
C ASP A 277 12.71 -4.29 10.82
N ALA A 278 11.72 -3.42 11.03
CA ALA A 278 11.53 -2.67 12.27
C ALA A 278 11.04 -3.60 13.40
N LYS A 279 11.90 -3.94 14.37
CA LYS A 279 11.56 -4.84 15.48
C LYS A 279 10.59 -4.20 16.46
N SER A 280 10.67 -2.89 16.62
CA SER A 280 9.85 -2.08 17.51
C SER A 280 9.64 -0.67 16.98
N GLY A 281 8.79 0.11 17.63
CA GLY A 281 8.59 1.51 17.27
C GLY A 281 9.85 2.37 17.43
N ALA A 282 10.84 1.93 18.22
CA ALA A 282 12.13 2.62 18.37
C ALA A 282 12.99 2.54 17.09
N ASP A 283 12.73 1.57 16.21
CA ASP A 283 13.44 1.42 14.94
C ASP A 283 12.84 2.28 13.82
N ILE A 284 11.70 2.94 14.08
CA ILE A 284 10.99 3.75 13.09
C ILE A 284 11.50 5.19 13.13
N PRO A 285 12.09 5.71 12.04
CA PRO A 285 12.51 7.11 11.98
C PRO A 285 11.29 8.03 11.95
N ILE A 286 11.27 9.01 12.86
CA ILE A 286 10.23 10.04 12.95
C ILE A 286 10.66 11.26 12.13
N GLU A 287 9.88 11.57 11.09
CA GLU A 287 10.01 12.80 10.31
C GLU A 287 9.75 14.02 11.21
N GLU A 288 10.75 14.90 11.38
CA GLU A 288 10.56 16.23 11.93
C GLU A 288 10.38 17.24 10.78
N ARG A 289 9.46 18.19 10.95
CA ARG A 289 9.08 19.14 9.90
C ARG A 289 9.30 20.57 10.35
N GLU A 290 9.27 21.48 9.40
CA GLU A 290 9.54 22.91 9.63
C GLU A 290 8.64 23.50 10.73
N GLY A 291 9.20 24.41 11.51
CA GLY A 291 8.50 25.05 12.63
C GLY A 291 7.32 25.92 12.17
N ASP A 292 7.38 26.41 10.94
CA ASP A 292 6.37 27.26 10.32
C ASP A 292 4.99 26.59 10.22
N GLU A 293 4.91 25.26 10.17
CA GLU A 293 3.62 24.56 10.20
C GLU A 293 2.87 24.81 11.53
N ILE A 294 3.61 25.02 12.62
CA ILE A 294 3.06 25.33 13.93
C ILE A 294 2.85 26.84 14.09
N THR A 295 3.83 27.67 13.73
CA THR A 295 3.77 29.13 13.96
C THR A 295 2.87 29.85 12.97
N LEU A 296 2.64 29.31 11.77
CA LEU A 296 1.77 29.86 10.73
C LEU A 296 0.60 28.92 10.45
N VAL A 297 -0.62 29.33 10.84
CA VAL A 297 -1.82 28.57 10.49
C VAL A 297 -2.02 28.66 8.98
N MET A 298 -1.95 27.49 8.33
CA MET A 298 -2.07 27.31 6.89
C MET A 298 -1.10 28.20 6.08
N GLY A 299 0.08 28.47 6.63
CA GLY A 299 1.11 29.32 6.01
C GLY A 299 0.71 30.79 5.86
N ARG A 300 -0.31 31.26 6.60
CA ARG A 300 -0.89 32.60 6.42
C ARG A 300 -0.92 33.43 7.69
N ALA A 301 -1.46 32.87 8.78
CA ALA A 301 -1.68 33.62 10.02
C ALA A 301 -0.64 33.23 11.07
N MET A 302 0.21 34.17 11.46
CA MET A 302 1.17 33.98 12.54
C MET A 302 0.45 33.90 13.88
N VAL A 303 0.64 32.78 14.59
CA VAL A 303 0.00 32.46 15.88
C VAL A 303 1.01 32.23 17.01
N ALA A 304 2.30 32.38 16.72
CA ALA A 304 3.37 32.32 17.69
C ALA A 304 4.38 33.46 17.43
N PRO A 305 5.18 33.87 18.44
CA PRO A 305 6.27 34.82 18.23
C PRO A 305 7.27 34.32 17.17
N GLU A 306 7.81 35.24 16.35
CA GLU A 306 8.75 34.94 15.25
C GLU A 306 9.96 34.11 15.68
N ARG A 307 10.44 34.28 16.92
CA ARG A 307 11.61 33.59 17.47
C ARG A 307 11.27 32.35 18.32
N ALA A 308 10.02 31.87 18.24
CA ALA A 308 9.63 30.67 18.97
C ALA A 308 10.48 29.49 18.52
N ARG A 309 11.09 28.78 19.48
CA ARG A 309 11.70 27.48 19.21
C ARG A 309 10.60 26.44 19.10
N VAL A 310 10.58 25.72 17.98
CA VAL A 310 9.52 24.76 17.67
C VAL A 310 10.11 23.36 17.58
N TRP A 311 9.38 22.40 18.14
CA TRP A 311 9.60 20.98 17.91
C TRP A 311 8.33 20.42 17.25
N ASN A 312 8.48 19.89 16.03
CA ASN A 312 7.36 19.51 15.18
C ASN A 312 7.56 18.09 14.60
N PRO A 313 7.47 17.04 15.43
CA PRO A 313 7.44 15.67 14.92
C PRO A 313 6.13 15.43 14.17
N ALA A 314 6.23 14.91 12.94
CA ALA A 314 5.07 14.64 12.10
C ALA A 314 4.29 13.38 12.54
N PHE A 315 4.93 12.50 13.30
CA PHE A 315 4.41 11.21 13.74
C PHE A 315 4.77 10.96 15.20
N ASP A 316 4.00 10.10 15.86
CA ASP A 316 4.34 9.52 17.15
C ASP A 316 4.20 8.00 17.12
N ILE A 317 4.75 7.33 18.14
CA ILE A 317 4.68 5.88 18.30
C ILE A 317 3.60 5.54 19.32
N THR A 318 2.60 4.77 18.89
CA THR A 318 1.61 4.14 19.76
C THR A 318 2.04 2.71 20.08
N PRO A 319 2.35 2.40 21.35
CA PRO A 319 2.73 1.03 21.74
C PRO A 319 1.61 0.02 21.47
N ALA A 320 1.99 -1.19 21.03
CA ALA A 320 1.03 -2.27 20.73
C ALA A 320 0.09 -2.60 21.90
N ALA A 321 0.53 -2.40 23.15
CA ALA A 321 -0.26 -2.63 24.37
C ALA A 321 -1.49 -1.72 24.52
N LEU A 322 -1.53 -0.61 23.78
CA LEU A 322 -2.69 0.30 23.73
C LEU A 322 -3.63 -0.01 22.56
N VAL A 323 -3.20 -0.82 21.59
CA VAL A 323 -4.02 -1.21 20.44
C VAL A 323 -4.89 -2.40 20.80
N THR A 324 -6.20 -2.26 20.60
CA THR A 324 -7.18 -3.33 20.84
C THR A 324 -7.09 -4.40 19.75
N ALA A 325 -7.08 -3.98 18.48
CA ALA A 325 -6.84 -4.85 17.34
C ALA A 325 -6.44 -4.04 16.09
N TYR A 326 -5.84 -4.75 15.14
CA TYR A 326 -5.49 -4.26 13.81
C TYR A 326 -6.52 -4.78 12.81
N ILE A 327 -7.00 -3.92 11.92
CA ILE A 327 -7.97 -4.27 10.88
C ILE A 327 -7.25 -4.17 9.54
N THR A 328 -7.08 -5.32 8.89
CA THR A 328 -6.38 -5.44 7.60
C THR A 328 -7.27 -6.15 6.59
N GLU A 329 -6.81 -6.26 5.34
CA GLU A 329 -7.42 -7.08 4.30
C GLU A 329 -7.39 -8.59 4.63
N ARG A 330 -6.66 -8.99 5.68
CA ARG A 330 -6.61 -10.37 6.22
C ARG A 330 -7.56 -10.56 7.41
N GLY A 331 -8.34 -9.54 7.75
CA GLY A 331 -9.30 -9.57 8.86
C GLY A 331 -8.84 -8.78 10.08
N ILE A 332 -9.42 -9.11 11.23
CA ILE A 332 -9.10 -8.47 12.52
C ILE A 332 -8.04 -9.31 13.23
N ILE A 333 -6.91 -8.69 13.57
CA ILE A 333 -5.72 -9.38 14.06
C ILE A 333 -5.25 -8.72 15.36
N SER A 334 -4.76 -9.52 16.31
CA SER A 334 -4.05 -9.01 17.50
C SER A 334 -2.58 -8.71 17.18
N ALA A 335 -1.86 -7.97 18.03
CA ALA A 335 -0.41 -7.75 17.85
C ALA A 335 0.37 -9.07 17.70
N LYS A 336 0.01 -10.09 18.51
CA LYS A 336 0.61 -11.43 18.41
C LYS A 336 0.25 -12.11 17.08
N GLY A 337 -0.99 -11.98 16.62
CA GLY A 337 -1.43 -12.51 15.33
C GLY A 337 -0.71 -11.87 14.16
N LEU A 338 -0.42 -10.56 14.24
CA LEU A 338 0.30 -9.82 13.20
C LEU A 338 1.70 -10.40 12.99
N ARG A 339 2.42 -10.61 14.09
CA ARG A 339 3.74 -11.26 14.06
C ARG A 339 3.70 -12.67 13.46
N LEU A 340 2.67 -13.46 13.77
CA LEU A 340 2.55 -14.84 13.28
C LEU A 340 2.20 -14.91 11.79
N LEU A 341 1.25 -14.09 11.34
CA LEU A 341 0.82 -13.99 9.95
C LEU A 341 1.99 -13.58 9.05
N LEU A 342 2.83 -12.67 9.54
CA LEU A 342 3.95 -12.19 8.75
C LEU A 342 5.19 -13.10 8.83
N ALA A 343 5.40 -13.82 9.93
CA ALA A 343 6.43 -14.86 10.00
C ALA A 343 6.15 -16.05 9.07
N THR A 344 4.89 -16.29 8.72
CA THR A 344 4.50 -17.29 7.72
C THR A 344 4.70 -16.76 6.30
N GLU A 345 4.35 -15.49 6.03
CA GLU A 345 4.58 -14.87 4.72
C GLU A 345 6.07 -14.63 4.39
N ALA A 346 6.90 -14.27 5.38
CA ALA A 346 8.34 -14.06 5.19
C ALA A 346 9.10 -15.35 4.88
N LYS A 347 8.62 -16.50 5.39
CA LYS A 347 9.15 -17.83 5.03
C LYS A 347 8.81 -18.22 3.59
N LEU A 348 7.81 -17.59 2.99
CA LEU A 348 7.33 -17.86 1.64
C LEU A 348 7.91 -16.90 0.59
N LYS A 349 8.56 -15.79 0.99
CA LYS A 349 9.15 -14.82 0.06
C LYS A 349 10.69 -14.89 0.10
N PRO A 350 11.38 -15.10 -1.04
CA PRO A 350 12.84 -15.02 -1.08
C PRO A 350 13.31 -13.59 -0.74
N HIS A 351 14.49 -13.50 -0.11
CA HIS A 351 15.12 -12.26 0.34
C HIS A 351 15.11 -11.20 -0.79
N ARG A 352 14.43 -10.07 -0.59
CA ARG A 352 14.38 -8.98 -1.57
C ARG A 352 15.63 -8.13 -1.45
N LEU A 353 16.47 -8.18 -2.48
CA LEU A 353 17.62 -7.28 -2.62
C LEU A 353 17.12 -5.86 -2.94
N SER A 354 17.71 -4.86 -2.30
CA SER A 354 17.49 -3.45 -2.64
C SER A 354 17.90 -3.14 -4.09
N PRO A 355 17.40 -2.06 -4.71
CA PRO A 355 17.84 -1.62 -6.04
C PRO A 355 19.37 -1.50 -6.18
N VAL A 356 20.04 -1.01 -5.13
CA VAL A 356 21.49 -0.94 -5.03
C VAL A 356 22.13 -2.33 -5.01
N GLU A 357 21.56 -3.28 -4.29
CA GLU A 357 22.04 -4.66 -4.26
C GLU A 357 21.74 -5.41 -5.57
N LEU A 358 20.62 -5.13 -6.23
CA LEU A 358 20.29 -5.63 -7.55
C LEU A 358 21.25 -5.05 -8.60
N ARG A 359 21.57 -3.76 -8.51
CA ARG A 359 22.53 -3.05 -9.36
C ARG A 359 23.96 -3.53 -9.12
N LYS A 360 24.36 -3.71 -7.86
CA LYS A 360 25.66 -4.31 -7.49
C LYS A 360 25.75 -5.77 -7.93
N LYS A 361 24.70 -6.57 -7.73
CA LYS A 361 24.63 -7.95 -8.21
C LYS A 361 24.74 -8.01 -9.74
N ARG A 362 24.15 -7.05 -10.47
CA ARG A 362 24.32 -6.91 -11.93
C ARG A 362 25.75 -6.55 -12.31
N GLN A 363 26.35 -5.59 -11.63
CA GLN A 363 27.73 -5.17 -11.85
C GLN A 363 28.73 -6.30 -11.53
N THR A 364 28.44 -7.17 -10.57
CA THR A 364 29.29 -8.34 -10.25
C THR A 364 29.02 -9.57 -11.13
N THR A 365 27.83 -9.70 -11.73
CA THR A 365 27.53 -10.75 -12.73
C THR A 365 27.94 -10.39 -14.15
N ALA A 366 28.31 -9.14 -14.42
CA ALA A 366 28.97 -8.76 -15.66
C ALA A 366 30.37 -9.38 -15.66
N THR A 367 30.53 -10.51 -16.35
CA THR A 367 31.83 -11.14 -16.56
C THR A 367 32.76 -10.12 -17.22
N PRO A 368 34.03 -9.97 -16.79
CA PRO A 368 34.97 -9.11 -17.51
C PRO A 368 34.99 -9.55 -18.98
N PHE A 369 34.89 -8.60 -19.90
CA PHE A 369 35.07 -8.86 -21.31
C PHE A 369 36.45 -9.49 -21.50
N ASP A 370 36.49 -10.81 -21.72
CA ASP A 370 37.70 -11.54 -22.04
C ASP A 370 38.00 -11.35 -23.54
N PRO A 371 39.00 -10.52 -23.90
CA PRO A 371 39.31 -10.26 -25.30
C PRO A 371 39.80 -11.52 -26.03
N ASP A 372 40.29 -12.54 -25.32
CA ASP A 372 40.73 -13.81 -25.91
C ASP A 372 39.55 -14.73 -26.25
N ALA A 373 38.44 -14.66 -25.50
CA ALA A 373 37.22 -15.38 -25.83
C ALA A 373 36.58 -14.85 -27.13
N ALA A 374 36.58 -13.54 -27.34
CA ALA A 374 36.09 -12.92 -28.58
C ALA A 374 36.99 -13.22 -29.78
N ALA A 375 38.31 -13.30 -29.58
CA ALA A 375 39.27 -13.73 -30.60
C ALA A 375 39.07 -15.21 -30.98
N THR A 376 38.82 -16.07 -29.98
CA THR A 376 38.56 -17.50 -30.16
C THR A 376 37.25 -17.73 -30.92
N VAL A 377 36.17 -17.01 -30.59
CA VAL A 377 34.89 -17.11 -31.30
C VAL A 377 35.00 -16.61 -32.74
N ARG A 378 35.79 -15.56 -33.02
CA ARG A 378 36.08 -15.12 -34.40
C ARG A 378 36.92 -16.14 -35.16
N LEU A 379 37.91 -16.76 -34.51
CA LEU A 379 38.76 -17.79 -35.12
C LEU A 379 37.94 -19.05 -35.45
N VAL A 380 37.04 -19.47 -34.54
CA VAL A 380 36.14 -20.61 -34.74
C VAL A 380 35.12 -20.33 -35.84
N ARG A 381 34.54 -19.13 -35.91
CA ARG A 381 33.62 -18.75 -37.01
C ARG A 381 34.33 -18.65 -38.35
N ARG A 382 35.58 -18.17 -38.38
CA ARG A 382 36.41 -18.09 -39.59
C ARG A 382 36.83 -19.47 -40.08
N THR A 383 37.25 -20.36 -39.19
CA THR A 383 37.58 -21.76 -39.52
C THR A 383 36.35 -22.57 -39.93
N ALA A 384 35.19 -22.34 -39.32
CA ALA A 384 33.92 -22.95 -39.74
C ALA A 384 33.47 -22.45 -41.13
N ALA A 385 33.62 -21.15 -41.42
CA ALA A 385 33.32 -20.58 -42.74
C ALA A 385 34.30 -21.06 -43.83
N GLU A 386 35.59 -21.17 -43.51
CA GLU A 386 36.63 -21.70 -44.42
C GLU A 386 36.47 -23.22 -44.64
N ALA A 387 35.99 -23.97 -43.64
CA ALA A 387 35.65 -25.38 -43.77
C ALA A 387 34.38 -25.60 -44.62
N ALA A 388 33.36 -24.74 -44.45
CA ALA A 388 32.15 -24.78 -45.27
C ALA A 388 32.41 -24.40 -46.74
N ALA A 389 33.33 -23.47 -47.00
CA ALA A 389 33.73 -23.09 -48.36
C ALA A 389 34.54 -24.19 -49.10
N LYS A 390 35.12 -25.16 -48.39
CA LYS A 390 35.85 -26.31 -48.96
C LYS A 390 35.01 -27.57 -49.13
N ALA A 391 33.76 -27.59 -48.65
CA ALA A 391 32.86 -28.73 -48.76
C ALA A 391 32.13 -28.75 -50.13
N GLY A 392 32.90 -28.77 -51.22
CA GLY A 392 32.40 -28.96 -52.59
C GLY A 392 32.49 -30.41 -53.10
N SER A 393 33.08 -31.34 -52.34
CA SER A 393 32.97 -32.79 -52.59
C SER A 393 33.52 -33.56 -51.39
N LEU A 394 32.67 -34.24 -50.63
CA LEU A 394 33.11 -35.14 -49.55
C LEU A 394 32.41 -36.49 -49.70
N THR A 395 33.17 -37.55 -49.49
CA THR A 395 32.72 -38.95 -49.60
C THR A 395 31.89 -39.38 -48.39
N PRO A 396 31.03 -40.41 -48.51
CA PRO A 396 30.06 -40.81 -47.47
C PRO A 396 30.66 -41.05 -46.08
N ALA A 397 31.92 -41.50 -45.99
CA ALA A 397 32.62 -41.73 -44.72
C ALA A 397 32.88 -40.45 -43.91
N LYS A 398 33.00 -39.28 -44.56
CA LYS A 398 33.22 -37.99 -43.87
C LYS A 398 31.92 -37.31 -43.44
N GLN A 399 30.79 -37.66 -44.06
CA GLN A 399 29.45 -37.22 -43.65
C GLN A 399 29.04 -37.89 -42.33
N ALA A 400 29.28 -39.20 -42.20
CA ALA A 400 29.03 -39.92 -40.95
C ALA A 400 29.86 -39.39 -39.76
N ALA A 401 31.10 -38.95 -40.00
CA ALA A 401 31.94 -38.34 -38.97
C ALA A 401 31.45 -36.94 -38.54
N HIS A 402 30.86 -36.19 -39.46
CA HIS A 402 30.28 -34.87 -39.17
C HIS A 402 28.97 -34.98 -38.39
N GLU A 403 28.11 -35.95 -38.73
CA GLU A 403 26.90 -36.25 -37.97
C GLU A 403 27.22 -36.76 -36.56
N ALA A 404 28.20 -37.66 -36.42
CA ALA A 404 28.65 -38.12 -35.10
C ALA A 404 29.24 -36.99 -34.23
N ALA A 405 29.91 -35.99 -34.83
CA ALA A 405 30.40 -34.81 -34.14
C ALA A 405 29.27 -33.85 -33.72
N GLY A 406 28.22 -33.73 -34.54
CA GLY A 406 27.00 -32.99 -34.23
C GLY A 406 26.26 -33.58 -33.03
N GLU A 407 26.03 -34.90 -33.04
CA GLU A 407 25.39 -35.61 -31.92
C GLU A 407 26.21 -35.53 -30.62
N ALA A 408 27.55 -35.59 -30.72
CA ALA A 408 28.41 -35.44 -29.56
C ALA A 408 28.32 -34.03 -28.96
N MET A 409 28.21 -32.98 -29.79
CA MET A 409 28.04 -31.60 -29.35
C MET A 409 26.67 -31.40 -28.66
N GLU A 410 25.61 -32.00 -29.21
CA GLU A 410 24.25 -31.89 -28.67
C GLU A 410 24.14 -32.56 -27.28
N ARG A 411 24.77 -33.73 -27.10
CA ARG A 411 24.87 -34.39 -25.77
C ARG A 411 25.65 -33.56 -24.75
N VAL A 412 26.64 -32.77 -25.18
CA VAL A 412 27.39 -31.87 -24.28
C VAL A 412 26.54 -30.67 -23.87
N LEU A 413 25.72 -30.14 -24.78
CA LEU A 413 24.81 -29.03 -24.51
C LEU A 413 23.67 -29.47 -23.58
N ASP A 414 23.10 -30.66 -23.79
CA ASP A 414 22.07 -31.22 -22.91
C ASP A 414 22.58 -31.52 -21.50
N LYS A 415 23.80 -32.06 -21.36
CA LYS A 415 24.43 -32.22 -20.04
C LYS A 415 24.65 -30.87 -19.33
N ARG A 416 24.98 -29.81 -20.06
CA ARG A 416 25.11 -28.46 -19.49
C ARG A 416 23.77 -27.87 -19.09
N ARG A 417 22.71 -28.13 -19.87
CA ARG A 417 21.34 -27.71 -19.58
C ARG A 417 20.76 -28.42 -18.36
N GLN A 418 20.93 -29.74 -18.26
CA GLN A 418 20.52 -30.52 -17.08
C GLN A 418 21.28 -30.09 -15.82
N LYS A 419 22.58 -29.78 -15.94
CA LYS A 419 23.38 -29.27 -14.81
C LYS A 419 22.94 -27.86 -14.37
N ALA A 420 22.46 -27.03 -15.29
CA ALA A 420 21.88 -25.72 -14.98
C ALA A 420 20.50 -25.84 -14.30
N LEU A 421 19.66 -26.79 -14.73
CA LEU A 421 18.36 -27.06 -14.12
C LEU A 421 18.48 -27.68 -12.71
N ALA A 422 19.42 -28.60 -12.50
CA ALA A 422 19.70 -29.17 -11.18
C ALA A 422 20.22 -28.13 -10.16
N GLY A 423 20.86 -27.05 -10.64
CA GLY A 423 21.30 -25.93 -9.80
C GLY A 423 20.18 -24.98 -9.37
N LEU A 424 18.97 -25.12 -9.94
CA LEU A 424 17.80 -24.25 -9.68
C LEU A 424 16.71 -24.92 -8.82
N GLY A 425 16.90 -26.18 -8.38
CA GLY A 425 16.01 -26.83 -7.41
C GLY A 425 14.60 -27.14 -7.92
N VAL A 426 14.42 -27.32 -9.23
CA VAL A 426 13.14 -27.74 -9.83
C VAL A 426 13.16 -29.27 -9.96
N ALA A 427 12.30 -29.96 -9.20
CA ALA A 427 11.98 -31.37 -9.44
C ALA A 427 10.89 -31.42 -10.52
N GLU A 428 11.11 -32.20 -11.59
CA GLU A 428 10.08 -32.56 -12.55
C GLU A 428 9.23 -33.69 -11.93
N GLU A 429 7.97 -33.41 -11.64
CA GLU A 429 6.93 -34.45 -11.48
C GLU A 429 6.41 -34.79 -12.89
N GLU A 430 6.75 -35.98 -13.38
CA GLU A 430 6.10 -36.59 -14.54
C GLU A 430 4.69 -37.04 -14.13
N GLY A 431 3.67 -36.48 -14.80
CA GLY A 431 2.28 -36.89 -14.63
C GLY A 431 1.97 -38.15 -15.45
N GLU A 432 1.52 -39.20 -14.78
CA GLU A 432 0.67 -40.23 -15.37
C GLU A 432 -0.79 -39.88 -15.08
N GLY A 433 -1.59 -39.87 -16.15
CA GLY A 433 -3.00 -39.47 -16.10
C GLY A 433 -3.91 -40.56 -15.56
N GLU A 434 -4.97 -40.15 -14.87
CA GLU A 434 -6.21 -40.91 -14.77
C GLU A 434 -7.40 -39.94 -14.81
N GLU A 435 -8.27 -40.17 -15.79
CA GLU A 435 -9.58 -39.54 -15.93
C GLU A 435 -10.47 -39.96 -14.76
N VAL A 436 -11.11 -39.00 -14.07
CA VAL A 436 -12.27 -39.30 -13.23
C VAL A 436 -13.41 -38.34 -13.56
N LEU A 437 -14.52 -38.98 -13.88
CA LEU A 437 -15.78 -38.46 -14.40
C LEU A 437 -16.47 -37.49 -13.45
N ILE A 438 -17.09 -36.50 -14.07
CA ILE A 438 -17.99 -35.51 -13.50
C ILE A 438 -19.30 -36.22 -13.10
N ALA A 439 -19.70 -36.08 -11.84
CA ALA A 439 -21.07 -36.35 -11.39
C ALA A 439 -21.65 -35.06 -10.80
N GLU A 440 -22.70 -34.58 -11.46
CA GLU A 440 -23.60 -33.53 -10.99
C GLU A 440 -24.32 -34.02 -9.73
N ASP A 441 -24.47 -33.16 -8.72
CA ASP A 441 -25.49 -33.38 -7.70
C ASP A 441 -26.09 -32.05 -7.22
N GLU A 442 -27.42 -32.03 -7.21
CA GLU A 442 -28.34 -30.93 -6.96
C GLU A 442 -28.36 -30.44 -5.49
N PRO A 443 -28.92 -29.24 -5.22
CA PRO A 443 -28.79 -28.57 -3.93
C PRO A 443 -29.74 -29.14 -2.86
N GLN A 444 -29.19 -29.64 -1.74
CA GLN A 444 -29.98 -30.03 -0.57
C GLN A 444 -30.32 -28.83 0.33
N THR A 445 -31.62 -28.65 0.56
CA THR A 445 -32.26 -27.69 1.48
C THR A 445 -32.09 -28.15 2.94
N PRO A 446 -31.90 -27.24 3.92
CA PRO A 446 -31.66 -27.63 5.31
C PRO A 446 -32.95 -27.99 6.08
N PRO A 447 -32.93 -28.92 7.04
CA PRO A 447 -34.09 -29.21 7.88
C PRO A 447 -34.27 -28.17 8.99
N ALA A 448 -35.48 -27.64 9.08
CA ALA A 448 -35.99 -26.83 10.19
C ALA A 448 -36.21 -27.66 11.47
N LYS A 449 -36.01 -27.02 12.64
CA LYS A 449 -36.60 -27.25 14.00
C LYS A 449 -35.62 -26.64 15.03
N LYS A 450 -35.98 -25.98 16.14
CA LYS A 450 -37.21 -25.70 16.88
C LYS A 450 -36.92 -24.52 17.82
N ALA A 451 -37.87 -23.59 17.98
CA ALA A 451 -37.86 -22.58 19.03
C ALA A 451 -38.41 -23.15 20.36
N PRO A 452 -37.94 -22.67 21.52
CA PRO A 452 -38.72 -22.68 22.76
C PRO A 452 -38.75 -21.28 23.43
N PRO A 453 -39.59 -21.02 24.45
CA PRO A 453 -40.83 -20.26 24.32
C PRO A 453 -40.78 -18.85 24.93
N GLN A 454 -41.71 -18.01 24.49
CA GLN A 454 -42.05 -16.71 25.06
C GLN A 454 -42.52 -16.82 26.52
N LYS A 455 -41.96 -15.98 27.41
CA LYS A 455 -42.58 -15.63 28.69
C LYS A 455 -43.34 -14.30 28.55
N LYS A 456 -44.63 -14.33 28.87
CA LYS A 456 -45.53 -13.18 29.03
C LYS A 456 -45.40 -12.55 30.43
N ALA A 457 -45.79 -11.27 30.48
CA ALA A 457 -46.17 -10.42 31.62
C ALA A 457 -45.01 -9.92 32.52
N ALA A 458 -44.96 -8.66 32.94
CA ALA A 458 -46.07 -7.79 33.30
C ALA A 458 -45.85 -6.31 32.93
N ALA A 459 -46.93 -5.67 32.49
CA ALA A 459 -47.08 -4.23 32.42
C ALA A 459 -47.27 -3.65 33.82
N LYS A 460 -46.58 -2.55 34.14
CA LYS A 460 -47.00 -1.60 35.16
C LYS A 460 -46.99 -0.20 34.56
N ASN A 461 -48.20 0.33 34.41
CA ASN A 461 -48.51 1.73 34.24
C ASN A 461 -47.92 2.56 35.40
N VAL A 462 -47.23 3.65 35.11
CA VAL A 462 -47.27 4.87 35.93
C VAL A 462 -47.34 6.06 34.99
N ALA A 463 -48.29 6.93 35.33
CA ALA A 463 -48.85 8.00 34.53
C ALA A 463 -47.92 9.22 34.39
N ALA A 464 -48.27 10.02 33.38
CA ALA A 464 -47.69 11.30 33.03
C ALA A 464 -47.90 12.36 34.13
N ALA A 465 -46.90 13.22 34.32
CA ALA A 465 -47.08 14.58 34.81
C ALA A 465 -46.20 15.52 33.98
N LYS A 466 -46.84 16.39 33.20
CA LYS A 466 -46.25 17.53 32.49
C LYS A 466 -46.44 18.81 33.34
N PRO A 467 -45.79 19.94 33.00
CA PRO A 467 -45.01 20.73 33.95
C PRO A 467 -45.72 21.99 34.45
N THR A 468 -45.33 22.47 35.62
CA THR A 468 -45.64 23.83 36.08
C THR A 468 -44.48 24.77 35.81
N ALA A 469 -44.71 25.71 34.89
CA ALA A 469 -43.92 26.92 34.72
C ALA A 469 -44.07 27.83 35.96
N LYS A 470 -42.97 28.43 36.42
CA LYS A 470 -43.00 29.58 37.33
C LYS A 470 -42.22 30.74 36.70
N LYS A 471 -42.97 31.83 36.48
CA LYS A 471 -42.52 33.16 36.10
C LYS A 471 -41.78 33.85 37.26
N GLY A 472 -40.93 34.82 36.89
CA GLY A 472 -40.44 35.90 37.76
C GLY A 472 -38.92 35.84 37.93
N GLY A 473 -38.12 36.85 37.67
CA GLY A 473 -38.34 38.25 37.34
C GLY A 473 -37.00 38.97 37.52
N LYS A 474 -36.77 40.00 36.71
CA LYS A 474 -35.62 40.93 36.68
C LYS A 474 -35.02 41.27 38.06
N LYS A 475 -33.69 41.20 38.17
CA LYS A 475 -32.77 42.36 38.23
C LYS A 475 -31.33 41.89 38.12
#